data_AF-A0A7S2J6J1-F1
#
_entry.id   AF-A0A7S2J6J1-F1
#
_cell.length_a   1.000
_cell.length_b   1.000
_cell.length_c   1.000
_cell.angle_alpha   90.00
_cell.angle_beta   90.00
_cell.angle_gamma   90.00
#
_symmetry.space_group_name_H-M   'P 1'
#
loop_
_entity.id
_entity.type
_entity.pdbx_description
1 polymer ?
#
loop_
_entity_poly.entity_id
_entity_poly.type
_entity_poly.pdbx_seq_one_letter_code
_entity_poly.pdbx_strand_id
1 'polypeptide(L)'
;MIHVGAAVGRQVLLYCFPSRFFPGFNANANAMRAMVAVGAGAGVAAAFKAPFAGVMFVVEELASSMMSVQLVIAALVANTMAFFTVTWLEKAQENGPTKVEFQVDYGASLGCGYHVVDCFAALPLAIALGLWGAAFNFLNVSLNKKRKKWFAGTPLVHTIKRVVELAIIVLITSSLIITVPLGFDCKSTRVGDLLKHDEILRIESGEQLRCVGRDVYLQFTKSIHHITLENAGEHASEGVDIAA
;
A
#
# COMPACT_ATOMS: atom_id res chain seq x y z
N MET A 1 -0.29 4.47 8.93
CA MET A 1 0.16 3.46 9.93
C MET A 1 1.27 3.99 10.85
N ILE A 2 2.31 4.64 10.32
CA ILE A 2 3.45 5.16 11.11
C ILE A 2 3.02 6.04 12.30
N HIS A 3 2.19 7.07 12.08
CA HIS A 3 1.68 7.92 13.17
C HIS A 3 0.87 7.17 14.23
N VAL A 4 0.09 6.16 13.83
CA VAL A 4 -0.70 5.34 14.75
C VAL A 4 0.24 4.49 15.61
N GLY A 5 1.24 3.86 15.00
CA GLY A 5 2.28 3.12 15.72
C GLY A 5 3.06 4.01 16.69
N ALA A 6 3.41 5.23 16.28
CA ALA A 6 4.05 6.22 17.14
C ALA A 6 3.20 6.59 18.37
N ALA A 7 1.90 6.80 18.17
CA ALA A 7 0.95 7.06 19.25
C ALA A 7 0.85 5.86 20.20
N VAL A 8 0.74 4.64 19.68
CA VAL A 8 0.72 3.41 20.49
C VAL A 8 2.01 3.27 21.30
N GLY A 9 3.18 3.53 20.70
CA GLY A 9 4.46 3.51 21.41
C GLY A 9 4.50 4.45 22.62
N ARG A 10 3.95 5.66 22.48
CA ARG A 10 3.77 6.58 23.62
C ARG A 10 2.83 6.02 24.68
N GLN A 11 1.69 5.46 24.28
CA GLN A 11 0.72 4.92 25.24
C GLN A 11 1.28 3.72 26.01
N VAL A 12 2.03 2.83 25.36
CA VAL A 12 2.69 1.70 26.03
C VAL A 12 3.63 2.17 27.13
N LEU A 13 4.40 3.23 26.88
CA LEU A 13 5.26 3.83 27.91
C LEU A 13 4.46 4.36 29.11
N LEU A 14 3.30 4.99 28.86
CA LEU A 14 2.49 5.59 29.93
C LEU A 14 1.72 4.54 30.76
N TYR A 15 1.15 3.54 30.09
CA TYR A 15 0.22 2.59 30.72
C TYR A 15 0.88 1.28 31.16
N CYS A 16 1.83 0.76 30.40
CA CYS A 16 2.49 -0.51 30.74
C CYS A 16 3.66 -0.33 31.71
N PHE A 17 4.23 0.89 31.76
CA PHE A 17 5.27 1.29 32.71
C PHE A 17 4.81 2.48 33.56
N PRO A 18 3.77 2.31 34.38
CA PRO A 18 3.28 3.39 35.23
C PRO A 18 4.39 3.78 36.23
N SER A 19 4.53 5.08 36.46
CA SER A 19 5.53 5.66 37.37
C SER A 19 5.47 5.10 38.80
N ARG A 20 4.36 4.48 39.17
CA ARG A 20 4.16 3.77 40.45
C ARG A 20 5.04 2.52 40.59
N PHE A 21 5.27 1.78 39.50
CA PHE A 21 6.08 0.55 39.50
C PHE A 21 7.48 0.78 38.91
N PHE A 22 7.62 1.75 38.01
CA PHE A 22 8.90 2.12 37.39
C PHE A 22 9.17 3.62 37.54
N PRO A 23 9.46 4.11 38.77
CA PRO A 23 9.78 5.51 38.99
C PRO A 23 11.03 5.89 38.18
N GLY A 24 10.89 6.84 37.25
CA GLY A 24 11.99 7.39 36.44
C GLY A 24 12.01 6.99 34.95
N PHE A 25 11.35 5.90 34.55
CA PHE A 25 11.35 5.48 33.13
C PHE A 25 10.40 6.33 32.26
N ASN A 26 9.21 6.67 32.79
CA ASN A 26 8.21 7.49 32.11
C ASN A 26 8.58 8.99 32.06
N ALA A 27 9.37 9.48 33.02
CA ALA A 27 9.75 10.90 33.11
C ALA A 27 10.91 11.30 32.18
N ASN A 28 11.55 10.35 31.50
CA ASN A 28 12.69 10.62 30.63
C ASN A 28 12.23 10.93 29.20
N ALA A 29 12.44 12.17 28.74
CA ALA A 29 12.13 12.60 27.38
C ALA A 29 12.81 11.71 26.31
N ASN A 30 13.98 11.16 26.61
CA ASN A 30 14.72 10.28 25.71
C ASN A 30 14.04 8.91 25.58
N ALA A 31 13.54 8.36 26.69
CA ALA A 31 12.78 7.11 26.69
C ALA A 31 11.46 7.28 25.92
N MET A 32 10.79 8.42 26.08
CA MET A 32 9.59 8.74 25.29
C MET A 32 9.90 8.81 23.79
N ARG A 33 10.96 9.53 23.39
CA ARG A 33 11.38 9.61 21.97
C ARG A 33 11.72 8.24 21.40
N ALA A 34 12.46 7.42 22.15
CA ALA A 34 12.80 6.06 21.76
C ALA A 34 11.55 5.18 21.55
N MET A 35 10.59 5.21 22.49
CA MET A 35 9.36 4.41 22.38
C MET A 35 8.44 4.89 21.25
N VAL A 36 8.36 6.20 21.01
CA VAL A 36 7.62 6.77 19.88
C VAL A 36 8.26 6.33 18.55
N ALA A 37 9.58 6.38 18.44
CA ALA A 37 10.29 5.95 17.25
C ALA A 37 10.13 4.43 17.01
N VAL A 38 10.32 3.60 18.04
CA VAL A 38 10.11 2.14 17.96
C VAL A 38 8.68 1.81 17.51
N GLY A 39 7.68 2.49 18.08
CA GLY A 39 6.28 2.35 17.66
C GLY A 39 6.03 2.81 16.22
N ALA A 40 6.66 3.91 15.79
CA ALA A 40 6.61 4.38 14.40
C ALA A 40 7.21 3.35 13.44
N GLY A 41 8.38 2.79 13.78
CA GLY A 41 9.03 1.70 13.05
C GLY A 41 8.14 0.45 12.95
N ALA A 42 7.52 0.03 14.06
CA ALA A 42 6.56 -1.08 14.03
C ALA A 42 5.40 -0.81 13.05
N GLY A 43 4.95 0.44 12.93
CA GLY A 43 3.99 0.87 11.91
C GLY A 43 4.51 0.78 10.47
N VAL A 44 5.81 1.03 10.24
CA VAL A 44 6.50 0.79 8.95
C VAL A 44 6.54 -0.71 8.64
N ALA A 45 6.99 -1.52 9.60
CA ALA A 45 7.07 -2.97 9.45
C ALA A 45 5.71 -3.62 9.14
N ALA A 46 4.64 -3.15 9.81
CA ALA A 46 3.27 -3.60 9.56
C ALA A 46 2.75 -3.18 8.17
N ALA A 47 3.08 -1.98 7.69
CA ALA A 47 2.60 -1.46 6.41
C ALA A 47 3.28 -2.13 5.20
N PHE A 48 4.60 -2.30 5.27
CA PHE A 48 5.44 -2.76 4.15
C PHE A 48 5.89 -4.21 4.25
N LYS A 49 5.48 -4.93 5.31
CA LYS A 49 5.95 -6.30 5.60
C LYS A 49 7.48 -6.44 5.67
N ALA A 50 8.18 -5.38 6.06
CA ALA A 50 9.63 -5.29 6.04
C ALA A 50 10.17 -4.89 7.42
N PRO A 51 10.41 -5.84 8.36
CA PRO A 51 10.79 -5.52 9.73
C PRO A 51 12.16 -4.83 9.82
N PHE A 52 13.14 -5.21 8.99
CA PHE A 52 14.46 -4.57 8.99
C PHE A 52 14.42 -3.13 8.46
N ALA A 53 13.56 -2.83 7.49
CA ALA A 53 13.36 -1.46 7.02
C ALA A 53 12.79 -0.57 8.13
N GLY A 54 11.86 -1.09 8.94
CA GLY A 54 11.35 -0.40 10.11
C GLY A 54 12.42 -0.16 11.19
N VAL A 55 13.35 -1.09 11.40
CA VAL A 55 14.50 -0.89 12.31
C VAL A 55 15.45 0.18 11.78
N MET A 56 15.79 0.16 10.49
CA MET A 56 16.63 1.20 9.89
C MET A 56 15.98 2.58 9.97
N PHE A 57 14.67 2.66 9.74
CA PHE A 57 13.91 3.89 9.94
C PHE A 57 14.05 4.44 11.38
N VAL A 58 13.98 3.59 12.40
CA VAL A 58 14.20 4.00 13.80
C VAL A 58 15.62 4.52 14.02
N VAL A 59 16.62 3.87 13.42
CA VAL A 59 18.03 4.25 13.52
C VAL A 59 18.29 5.59 12.82
N GLU A 60 17.70 5.81 11.65
CA GLU A 60 17.89 7.03 10.85
C GLU A 60 17.20 8.25 11.48
N GLU A 61 16.01 8.08 12.06
CA GLU A 61 15.21 9.18 12.61
C GLU A 61 15.65 9.58 14.03
N LEU A 62 16.32 8.70 14.77
CA LEU A 62 16.85 9.01 16.09
C LEU A 62 18.26 9.60 16.01
N ALA A 63 18.49 10.70 16.75
CA ALA A 63 19.81 11.29 16.86
C ALA A 63 20.84 10.27 17.39
N SER A 64 22.06 10.29 16.85
CA SER A 64 23.11 9.31 17.16
C SER A 64 23.43 9.18 18.66
N SER A 65 23.17 10.23 19.46
CA SER A 65 23.34 10.23 20.91
C SER A 65 22.29 9.42 21.69
N MET A 66 21.18 9.04 21.05
CA MET A 66 20.09 8.23 21.63
C MET A 66 20.21 6.75 21.26
N MET A 67 21.11 6.42 20.33
CA MET A 67 21.25 5.08 19.78
C MET A 67 22.01 4.17 20.75
N SER A 68 21.33 3.12 21.21
CA SER A 68 21.92 2.05 22.02
C SER A 68 21.64 0.69 21.40
N VAL A 69 22.50 -0.30 21.64
CA VAL A 69 22.28 -1.68 21.18
C VAL A 69 20.95 -2.22 21.72
N GLN A 70 20.61 -1.88 22.96
CA GLN A 70 19.34 -2.27 23.57
C GLN A 70 18.14 -1.70 22.82
N LEU A 71 18.24 -0.45 22.33
CA LEU A 71 17.18 0.17 21.55
C LEU A 71 17.01 -0.49 20.18
N VAL A 72 18.11 -0.83 19.49
CA VAL A 72 18.07 -1.53 18.21
C VAL A 72 17.44 -2.92 18.36
N ILE A 73 17.80 -3.65 19.42
CA ILE A 73 17.18 -4.94 19.72
C ILE A 73 15.69 -4.78 20.03
N ALA A 74 15.31 -3.81 20.85
CA ALA A 74 13.91 -3.52 21.16
C ALA A 74 13.12 -3.14 19.89
N ALA A 75 13.71 -2.33 19.01
CA ALA A 75 13.14 -2.02 17.70
C ALA A 75 12.97 -3.29 16.88
N LEU A 76 13.99 -4.14 16.76
CA LEU A 76 13.92 -5.38 15.99
C LEU A 76 12.79 -6.29 16.49
N VAL A 77 12.67 -6.48 17.81
CA VAL A 77 11.59 -7.29 18.39
C VAL A 77 10.23 -6.67 18.11
N ALA A 78 10.03 -5.38 18.35
CA ALA A 78 8.74 -4.74 18.10
C ALA A 78 8.33 -4.78 16.61
N ASN A 79 9.28 -4.55 15.71
CA ASN A 79 9.06 -4.54 14.27
C ASN A 79 8.78 -5.93 13.71
N THR A 80 9.50 -6.96 14.18
CA THR A 80 9.25 -8.36 13.80
C THR A 80 7.92 -8.84 14.35
N MET A 81 7.56 -8.52 15.59
CA MET A 81 6.24 -8.85 16.15
C MET A 81 5.11 -8.18 15.37
N ALA A 82 5.27 -6.93 14.95
CA ALA A 82 4.27 -6.26 14.11
C ALA A 82 4.10 -6.96 12.76
N PHE A 83 5.21 -7.34 12.10
CA PHE A 83 5.18 -8.15 10.88
C PHE A 83 4.48 -9.51 11.08
N PHE A 84 4.84 -10.26 12.12
CA PHE A 84 4.23 -11.54 12.43
C PHE A 84 2.74 -11.41 12.74
N THR A 85 2.33 -10.37 13.47
CA THR A 85 0.92 -10.14 13.80
C THR A 85 0.08 -9.89 12.56
N VAL A 86 0.57 -9.05 11.65
CA VAL A 86 -0.11 -8.76 10.37
C VAL A 86 -0.20 -10.01 9.50
N THR A 87 0.92 -10.73 9.32
CA THR A 87 0.93 -11.96 8.50
C THR A 87 0.09 -13.07 9.10
N TRP A 88 0.03 -13.19 10.43
CA TRP A 88 -0.86 -14.13 11.11
C TRP A 88 -2.33 -13.76 10.91
N LEU A 89 -2.67 -12.47 11.05
CA LEU A 89 -4.04 -11.99 10.84
C LEU A 89 -4.51 -12.21 9.41
N GLU A 90 -3.64 -11.97 8.43
CA GLU A 90 -3.94 -12.24 7.02
C GLU A 90 -4.22 -13.73 6.76
N LYS A 91 -3.40 -14.62 7.31
CA LYS A 91 -3.62 -16.07 7.18
C LYS A 91 -4.89 -16.53 7.89
N ALA A 92 -5.22 -15.95 9.04
CA ALA A 92 -6.46 -16.23 9.75
C ALA A 92 -7.71 -15.75 8.99
N GLN A 93 -7.54 -14.86 8.01
CA GLN A 93 -8.62 -14.30 7.18
C GLN A 93 -8.59 -14.86 5.75
N GLU A 94 -8.41 -16.18 5.57
CA GLU A 94 -8.38 -16.86 4.26
C GLU A 94 -9.57 -16.55 3.32
N ASN A 95 -10.68 -15.98 3.80
CA ASN A 95 -11.84 -15.52 3.00
C ASN A 95 -12.09 -13.99 3.06
N GLY A 96 -11.13 -13.18 3.53
CA GLY A 96 -11.29 -11.74 3.75
C GLY A 96 -10.50 -10.85 2.77
N PRO A 97 -10.97 -9.63 2.45
CA PRO A 97 -10.31 -8.71 1.52
C PRO A 97 -9.08 -7.99 2.10
N THR A 98 -8.49 -8.47 3.19
CA THR A 98 -7.39 -7.79 3.91
C THR A 98 -6.03 -8.20 3.39
N LYS A 99 -5.76 -8.00 2.10
CA LYS A 99 -4.36 -7.93 1.63
C LYS A 99 -3.78 -6.60 2.11
N VAL A 100 -2.68 -6.59 2.87
CA VAL A 100 -2.03 -5.32 3.25
C VAL A 100 -1.75 -4.43 2.05
N GLU A 101 -1.84 -3.13 2.30
CA GLU A 101 -1.80 -2.06 1.31
C GLU A 101 -0.49 -2.00 0.50
N PHE A 102 0.62 -2.50 1.05
CA PHE A 102 1.92 -2.55 0.37
C PHE A 102 2.57 -3.92 0.49
N GLN A 103 2.09 -4.89 -0.30
CA GLN A 103 2.83 -6.12 -0.55
C GLN A 103 3.80 -5.89 -1.71
N VAL A 104 5.09 -5.79 -1.39
CA VAL A 104 6.15 -5.86 -2.41
C VAL A 104 6.35 -7.34 -2.73
N ASP A 105 5.71 -7.80 -3.79
CA ASP A 105 6.02 -9.11 -4.37
C ASP A 105 7.42 -8.98 -4.99
N TYR A 106 8.45 -9.37 -4.24
CA TYR A 106 9.76 -9.63 -4.83
C TYR A 106 9.56 -10.80 -5.78
N GLY A 107 9.40 -10.48 -7.08
CA GLY A 107 9.28 -11.50 -8.11
C GLY A 107 10.35 -12.56 -7.91
N ALA A 108 9.99 -13.83 -8.08
CA ALA A 108 10.94 -14.93 -8.01
C ALA A 108 12.18 -14.55 -8.81
N SER A 109 13.35 -14.59 -8.17
CA SER A 109 14.63 -14.27 -8.79
C SER A 109 14.73 -15.03 -10.10
N LEU A 110 14.46 -14.32 -11.21
CA LEU A 110 14.22 -14.87 -12.54
C LEU A 110 15.56 -15.30 -13.16
N GLY A 111 16.39 -16.07 -12.46
CA GLY A 111 17.68 -16.59 -12.95
C GLY A 111 18.64 -15.54 -13.53
N CYS A 112 18.36 -14.25 -13.38
CA CYS A 112 19.12 -13.16 -13.95
C CYS A 112 20.26 -12.87 -12.98
N GLY A 113 21.43 -13.46 -13.27
CA GLY A 113 22.65 -13.09 -12.58
C GLY A 113 22.94 -11.62 -12.84
N TYR A 114 23.02 -10.82 -11.77
CA TYR A 114 23.45 -9.43 -11.89
C TYR A 114 24.92 -9.39 -12.28
N HIS A 115 25.23 -8.79 -13.42
CA HIS A 115 26.61 -8.51 -13.80
C HIS A 115 27.01 -7.11 -13.32
N VAL A 116 28.30 -6.91 -13.06
CA VAL A 116 28.84 -5.60 -12.64
C VAL A 116 28.51 -4.49 -13.65
N VAL A 117 28.33 -4.85 -14.93
CA VAL A 117 27.90 -3.94 -16.00
C VAL A 117 26.49 -3.38 -15.76
N ASP A 118 25.58 -4.18 -15.18
CA ASP A 118 24.22 -3.74 -14.86
C ASP A 118 24.21 -2.67 -13.76
N CYS A 119 25.16 -2.75 -12.82
CA CYS A 119 25.35 -1.71 -11.79
C CYS A 119 25.75 -0.36 -12.42
N PHE A 120 26.63 -0.38 -13.42
CA PHE A 120 27.02 0.84 -14.14
C PHE A 120 25.89 1.39 -15.01
N ALA A 121 25.07 0.52 -15.60
CA ALA A 121 23.87 0.92 -16.32
C ALA A 121 22.76 1.48 -15.40
N ALA A 122 22.69 1.03 -14.14
CA ALA A 122 21.74 1.54 -13.15
C ALA A 122 22.08 2.96 -12.65
N LEU A 123 23.35 3.37 -12.69
CA LEU A 123 23.79 4.68 -12.23
C LEU A 123 23.12 5.87 -12.96
N PRO A 124 23.09 5.96 -14.31
CA PRO A 124 22.40 7.05 -14.99
C PRO A 124 20.90 7.06 -14.70
N LEU A 125 20.27 5.88 -14.54
CA LEU A 125 18.87 5.79 -14.15
C LEU A 125 18.65 6.32 -12.72
N ALA A 126 19.52 5.97 -11.77
CA ALA A 126 19.47 6.48 -10.40
C ALA A 126 19.63 8.01 -10.35
N ILE A 127 20.52 8.57 -11.17
CA ILE A 127 20.69 10.02 -11.29
C ILE A 127 19.42 10.66 -11.87
N ALA A 128 18.86 10.11 -12.93
CA ALA A 128 17.63 10.62 -13.55
C ALA A 128 16.44 10.60 -12.58
N LEU A 129 16.26 9.48 -11.84
CA LEU A 129 15.22 9.36 -10.82
C LEU A 129 15.46 10.30 -9.63
N GLY A 130 16.72 10.48 -9.21
CA GLY A 130 17.08 11.44 -8.17
C GLY A 130 16.74 12.89 -8.55
N LEU A 131 17.05 13.29 -9.79
CA LEU A 131 16.68 14.60 -10.32
C LEU A 131 15.16 14.77 -10.41
N TRP A 132 14.45 13.73 -10.86
CA TRP A 132 12.99 13.74 -10.92
C TRP A 132 12.37 13.86 -9.52
N GLY A 133 12.89 13.13 -8.54
CA GLY A 133 12.48 13.23 -7.13
C GLY A 133 12.73 14.61 -6.54
N ALA A 134 13.88 15.22 -6.85
CA ALA A 134 14.20 16.59 -6.44
C ALA A 134 13.23 17.61 -7.06
N ALA A 135 12.93 17.48 -8.35
CA ALA A 135 11.95 18.32 -9.05
C ALA A 135 10.54 18.16 -8.45
N PHE A 136 10.09 16.93 -8.19
CA PHE A 136 8.82 16.64 -7.54
C PHE A 136 8.73 17.29 -6.15
N ASN A 137 9.77 17.17 -5.33
CA ASN A 137 9.82 17.80 -4.01
C ASN A 137 9.79 19.33 -4.10
N PHE A 138 10.52 19.91 -5.06
CA PHE A 138 10.49 21.36 -5.30
C PHE A 138 9.09 21.85 -5.69
N LEU A 139 8.41 21.13 -6.58
CA LEU A 139 7.04 21.43 -6.98
C LEU A 139 6.08 21.33 -5.78
N ASN A 140 6.16 20.26 -4.99
CA ASN A 140 5.31 20.08 -3.81
C ASN A 140 5.51 21.19 -2.77
N VAL A 141 6.76 21.57 -2.48
CA VAL A 141 7.05 22.67 -1.56
C VAL A 141 6.50 23.99 -2.10
N SER A 142 6.65 24.23 -3.40
CA SER A 142 6.14 25.44 -4.05
C SER A 142 4.61 25.50 -4.03
N LEU A 143 3.94 24.39 -4.29
CA LEU A 143 2.49 24.25 -4.19
C LEU A 143 2.02 24.45 -2.76
N ASN A 144 2.65 23.83 -1.77
CA ASN A 144 2.30 24.00 -0.35
C ASN A 144 2.45 25.45 0.13
N LYS A 145 3.48 26.17 -0.34
CA LYS A 145 3.63 27.61 -0.07
C LYS A 145 2.50 28.44 -0.67
N LYS A 146 2.08 28.14 -1.90
CA LYS A 146 0.92 28.80 -2.56
C LYS A 146 -0.38 28.45 -1.83
N ARG A 147 -0.55 27.17 -1.48
CA ARG A 147 -1.70 26.62 -0.74
C ARG A 147 -1.89 27.33 0.58
N LYS A 148 -0.83 27.47 1.39
CA LYS A 148 -0.88 28.19 2.68
C LYS A 148 -1.43 29.62 2.55
N LYS A 149 -1.11 30.33 1.45
CA LYS A 149 -1.64 31.68 1.19
C LYS A 149 -3.11 31.65 0.74
N TRP A 150 -3.49 30.70 -0.12
CA TRP A 150 -4.86 30.56 -0.62
C TRP A 150 -5.87 30.17 0.48
N PHE A 151 -5.42 29.36 1.45
CA PHE A 151 -6.23 28.89 2.57
C PHE A 151 -6.36 29.90 3.73
N ALA A 152 -5.86 31.13 3.59
CA ALA A 152 -6.13 32.19 4.54
C ALA A 152 -7.63 32.56 4.54
N GLY A 153 -8.24 32.69 5.73
CA GLY A 153 -9.64 33.08 5.90
C GLY A 153 -10.29 32.45 7.14
N THR A 154 -11.61 32.62 7.25
CA THR A 154 -12.44 32.02 8.32
C THR A 154 -12.46 30.49 8.26
N PRO A 155 -12.68 29.78 9.38
CA PRO A 155 -12.67 28.31 9.42
C PRO A 155 -13.69 27.66 8.47
N LEU A 156 -14.86 28.28 8.25
CA LEU A 156 -15.87 27.76 7.33
C LEU A 156 -15.38 27.79 5.87
N VAL A 157 -14.86 28.93 5.42
CA VAL A 157 -14.29 29.11 4.07
C VAL A 157 -13.10 28.17 3.85
N HIS A 158 -12.28 27.96 4.88
CA HIS A 158 -11.16 27.01 4.82
C HIS A 158 -11.64 25.58 4.56
N THR A 159 -12.65 25.11 5.30
CA THR A 159 -13.23 23.77 5.12
C THR A 159 -13.84 23.59 3.73
N ILE A 160 -14.63 24.57 3.26
CA ILE A 160 -15.26 24.51 1.93
C ILE A 160 -14.19 24.45 0.83
N LYS A 161 -13.17 25.32 0.87
CA LYS A 161 -12.07 25.31 -0.11
C LYS A 161 -11.36 23.95 -0.15
N ARG A 162 -11.17 23.29 1.01
CA ARG A 162 -10.48 21.99 1.10
C ARG A 162 -11.33 20.87 0.51
N VAL A 163 -12.64 20.87 0.77
CA VAL A 163 -13.57 19.89 0.19
C VAL A 163 -13.65 20.05 -1.32
N VAL A 164 -13.75 21.29 -1.82
CA VAL A 164 -13.76 21.58 -3.26
C VAL A 164 -12.45 21.16 -3.93
N GLU A 165 -11.29 21.47 -3.34
CA GLU A 165 -9.99 21.05 -3.85
C GLU A 165 -9.90 19.52 -3.94
N LEU A 166 -10.30 18.80 -2.90
CA LEU A 166 -10.31 17.34 -2.89
C LEU A 166 -11.28 16.76 -3.93
N ALA A 167 -12.48 17.33 -4.06
CA ALA A 167 -13.47 16.89 -5.06
C ALA A 167 -12.92 17.04 -6.48
N ILE A 168 -12.26 18.16 -6.79
CA ILE A 168 -11.62 18.38 -8.09
C ILE A 168 -10.50 17.36 -8.34
N ILE A 169 -9.65 17.12 -7.34
CA ILE A 169 -8.56 16.13 -7.47
C ILE A 169 -9.13 14.74 -7.75
N VAL A 170 -10.15 14.30 -6.99
CA VAL A 170 -10.80 13.00 -7.18
C VAL A 170 -11.44 12.89 -8.57
N LEU A 171 -12.14 13.92 -9.03
CA LEU A 171 -12.74 13.91 -10.38
C LEU A 171 -11.68 13.75 -11.47
N ILE A 172 -10.57 14.49 -11.36
CA ILE A 172 -9.48 14.40 -12.34
C ILE A 172 -8.81 13.04 -12.27
N THR A 173 -8.45 12.54 -11.09
CA THR A 173 -7.76 11.25 -10.95
C THR A 173 -8.65 10.09 -11.39
N SER A 174 -9.93 10.06 -10.99
CA SER A 174 -10.88 9.05 -11.45
C SER A 174 -11.11 9.11 -12.96
N SER A 175 -11.22 10.31 -13.54
CA SER A 175 -11.34 10.47 -15.00
C SER A 175 -10.11 9.91 -15.72
N LEU A 176 -8.89 10.19 -15.23
CA LEU A 176 -7.66 9.68 -15.83
C LEU A 176 -7.58 8.15 -15.71
N ILE A 177 -7.89 7.59 -14.55
CA ILE A 177 -7.86 6.14 -14.32
C ILE A 177 -8.82 5.40 -15.26
N ILE A 178 -9.97 5.99 -15.60
CA ILE A 178 -10.94 5.36 -16.51
C ILE A 178 -10.58 5.60 -17.98
N THR A 179 -10.14 6.80 -18.35
CA THR A 179 -9.93 7.18 -19.77
C THR A 179 -8.63 6.64 -20.34
N VAL A 180 -7.56 6.60 -19.55
CA VAL A 180 -6.23 6.17 -20.01
C VAL A 180 -6.24 4.71 -20.50
N PRO A 181 -6.83 3.72 -19.80
CA PRO A 181 -6.90 2.35 -20.27
C PRO A 181 -7.70 2.17 -21.57
N LEU A 182 -8.67 3.06 -21.87
CA LEU A 182 -9.47 2.97 -23.09
C LEU A 182 -8.67 3.30 -24.36
N GLY A 183 -7.49 3.92 -24.22
CA GLY A 183 -6.58 4.24 -25.32
C GLY A 183 -5.55 3.16 -25.63
N PHE A 184 -5.48 2.09 -24.84
CA PHE A 184 -4.56 0.97 -25.08
C PHE A 184 -5.29 -0.24 -25.67
N ASP A 185 -4.60 -0.96 -26.55
CA ASP A 185 -5.11 -2.20 -27.12
C ASP A 185 -5.18 -3.32 -26.10
N CYS A 186 -6.18 -4.21 -26.25
CA CYS A 186 -6.30 -5.39 -25.42
C CYS A 186 -5.12 -6.36 -25.67
N LYS A 187 -4.48 -6.81 -24.59
CA LYS A 187 -3.44 -7.84 -24.64
C LYS A 187 -4.00 -9.16 -24.10
N SER A 188 -3.88 -10.23 -24.90
CA SER A 188 -4.27 -11.58 -24.46
C SER A 188 -3.28 -12.09 -23.42
N THR A 189 -3.80 -12.64 -22.32
CA THR A 189 -3.02 -13.14 -21.19
C THR A 189 -3.48 -14.56 -20.87
N ARG A 190 -2.57 -15.44 -20.40
CA ARG A 190 -2.95 -16.79 -19.96
C ARG A 190 -3.61 -16.71 -18.59
N VAL A 191 -4.60 -17.58 -18.32
CA VAL A 191 -5.29 -17.64 -17.02
C VAL A 191 -4.29 -17.85 -15.87
N GLY A 192 -3.25 -18.66 -16.11
CA GLY A 192 -2.17 -18.89 -15.13
C GLY A 192 -1.34 -17.66 -14.75
N ASP A 193 -1.31 -16.61 -15.58
CA ASP A 193 -0.58 -15.36 -15.27
C ASP A 193 -1.45 -14.38 -14.44
N LEU A 194 -2.77 -14.59 -14.40
CA LEU A 194 -3.75 -13.75 -13.67
C LEU A 194 -4.10 -14.33 -12.29
N LEU A 195 -3.99 -15.65 -12.14
CA LEU A 195 -4.10 -16.33 -10.85
C LEU A 195 -2.81 -16.06 -10.06
N LYS A 196 -2.89 -15.11 -9.12
CA LYS A 196 -1.82 -14.80 -8.15
C LYS A 196 -1.27 -16.12 -7.57
N HIS A 197 0.05 -16.27 -7.54
CA HIS A 197 0.87 -17.47 -7.26
C HIS A 197 0.46 -18.47 -6.13
N ASP A 198 -0.61 -18.24 -5.37
CA ASP A 198 -1.14 -19.19 -4.36
C ASP A 198 -2.34 -20.03 -4.84
N GLU A 199 -3.07 -19.65 -5.90
CA GLU A 199 -4.24 -20.43 -6.39
C GLU A 199 -3.89 -21.54 -7.40
N ILE A 200 -2.61 -21.63 -7.80
CA ILE A 200 -2.12 -22.57 -8.83
C ILE A 200 -2.24 -24.05 -8.40
N LEU A 201 -2.42 -24.34 -7.10
CA LEU A 201 -2.56 -25.73 -6.61
C LEU A 201 -3.99 -26.30 -6.67
N ARG A 202 -5.00 -25.54 -7.10
CA ARG A 202 -6.40 -26.04 -7.11
C ARG A 202 -7.11 -26.09 -8.45
N ILE A 203 -6.64 -25.40 -9.48
CA ILE A 203 -7.34 -25.42 -10.77
C ILE A 203 -6.30 -25.50 -11.89
N GLU A 204 -6.09 -26.71 -12.40
CA GLU A 204 -5.43 -26.90 -13.68
C GLU A 204 -6.42 -26.45 -14.77
N SER A 205 -6.34 -25.19 -15.17
CA SER A 205 -6.94 -24.71 -16.43
C SER A 205 -5.91 -23.88 -17.18
N GLY A 206 -5.21 -24.53 -18.10
CA GLY A 206 -4.28 -23.91 -19.06
C GLY A 206 -4.99 -23.08 -20.14
N GLU A 207 -6.08 -22.38 -19.77
CA GLU A 207 -6.89 -21.63 -20.72
C GLU A 207 -6.28 -20.26 -20.99
N GLN A 208 -6.40 -19.80 -22.24
CA GLN A 208 -5.92 -18.49 -22.68
C GLN A 208 -7.13 -17.56 -22.76
N LEU A 209 -7.14 -16.47 -21.97
CA LEU A 209 -8.19 -15.47 -22.07
C LEU A 209 -7.99 -14.69 -23.38
N ARG A 210 -8.92 -14.89 -24.33
CA ARG A 210 -8.95 -14.12 -25.57
C ARG A 210 -9.51 -12.73 -25.31
N CYS A 211 -8.92 -11.75 -25.99
CA CYS A 211 -9.47 -10.41 -26.06
C CYS A 211 -10.82 -10.45 -26.77
N VAL A 212 -11.89 -10.24 -26.02
CA VAL A 212 -13.23 -10.08 -26.56
C VAL A 212 -13.36 -8.63 -27.04
N GLY A 213 -13.64 -8.44 -28.33
CA GLY A 213 -13.81 -7.11 -28.93
C GLY A 213 -14.87 -6.27 -28.22
N ARG A 214 -14.71 -4.94 -28.20
CA ARG A 214 -15.61 -3.98 -27.52
C ARG A 214 -17.07 -4.15 -27.95
N ASP A 215 -17.27 -4.52 -29.21
CA ASP A 215 -18.51 -4.83 -29.91
C ASP A 215 -19.21 -6.08 -29.36
N VAL A 216 -18.44 -7.10 -28.94
CA VAL A 216 -18.97 -8.32 -28.32
C VAL A 216 -19.34 -8.08 -26.85
N TYR A 217 -18.61 -7.23 -26.12
CA TYR A 217 -18.96 -6.85 -24.74
C TYR A 217 -20.29 -6.05 -24.69
N LEU A 218 -20.51 -5.19 -25.68
CA LEU A 218 -21.77 -4.46 -25.87
C LEU A 218 -22.94 -5.38 -26.27
N GLN A 219 -22.68 -6.44 -27.04
CA GLN A 219 -23.70 -7.48 -27.31
C GLN A 219 -24.03 -8.30 -26.06
N PHE A 220 -23.02 -8.67 -25.25
CA PHE A 220 -23.22 -9.44 -24.02
C PHE A 220 -24.02 -8.66 -22.96
N THR A 221 -23.72 -7.37 -22.77
CA THR A 221 -24.49 -6.48 -21.88
C THR A 221 -25.91 -6.22 -22.38
N LYS A 222 -26.12 -6.11 -23.70
CA LYS A 222 -27.49 -6.09 -24.27
C LYS A 222 -28.25 -7.40 -24.08
N SER A 223 -27.57 -8.54 -24.12
CA SER A 223 -28.16 -9.86 -23.87
C SER A 223 -28.58 -10.04 -22.41
N ILE A 224 -27.76 -9.57 -21.45
CA ILE A 224 -28.10 -9.59 -20.01
C ILE A 224 -29.31 -8.70 -19.69
N HIS A 225 -29.47 -7.57 -20.38
CA HIS A 225 -30.67 -6.73 -20.25
C HIS A 225 -31.95 -7.39 -20.77
N HIS A 226 -31.85 -8.33 -21.72
CA HIS A 226 -33.00 -9.13 -22.17
C HIS A 226 -33.34 -10.26 -21.18
N ILE A 227 -32.34 -10.93 -20.61
CA ILE A 227 -32.55 -12.04 -19.65
C ILE A 227 -33.18 -11.54 -18.33
N THR A 228 -32.87 -10.32 -17.90
CA THR A 228 -33.43 -9.74 -16.66
C THR A 228 -34.89 -9.29 -16.77
N LEU A 229 -35.45 -9.15 -17.98
CA LEU A 229 -36.88 -8.87 -18.17
C LEU A 229 -37.73 -10.13 -18.38
N GLU A 230 -37.12 -11.25 -18.82
CA GLU A 230 -37.83 -12.52 -19.01
C GLU A 230 -37.80 -13.40 -17.76
N ASN A 231 -36.71 -13.36 -16.97
CA ASN A 231 -36.54 -14.21 -15.77
C ASN A 231 -37.00 -13.57 -14.44
N ALA A 232 -37.75 -12.46 -14.48
CA ALA A 232 -38.49 -11.99 -13.30
C ALA A 232 -39.77 -12.83 -13.04
N GLY A 233 -40.02 -13.85 -13.86
CA GLY A 233 -41.18 -14.71 -13.72
C GLY A 233 -40.96 -16.13 -14.23
N GLU A 234 -39.92 -16.85 -13.79
CA GLU A 234 -40.01 -18.30 -13.57
C GLU A 234 -38.73 -18.85 -12.93
N HIS A 235 -38.92 -19.67 -11.90
CA HIS A 235 -37.87 -20.37 -11.18
C HIS A 235 -37.28 -21.52 -12.02
N ALA A 236 -35.98 -21.74 -11.80
CA ALA A 236 -35.27 -23.02 -11.85
C ALA A 236 -34.79 -23.57 -13.21
N SER A 237 -33.59 -24.17 -13.13
CA SER A 237 -32.95 -25.15 -14.03
C SER A 237 -32.65 -24.73 -15.47
N GLU A 238 -31.37 -24.54 -15.79
CA GLU A 238 -30.58 -25.49 -16.60
C GLU A 238 -29.18 -24.92 -16.89
N GLY A 239 -28.18 -25.80 -16.81
CA GLY A 239 -26.79 -25.51 -17.16
C GLY A 239 -26.62 -25.29 -18.67
N VAL A 240 -25.62 -24.50 -19.05
CA VAL A 240 -25.23 -24.34 -20.45
C VAL A 240 -23.72 -24.54 -20.57
N ASP A 241 -23.39 -25.63 -21.25
CA ASP A 241 -22.08 -26.02 -21.77
C ASP A 241 -21.48 -24.93 -22.67
N ILE A 242 -20.18 -24.68 -22.52
CA ILE A 242 -19.40 -23.82 -23.41
C ILE A 242 -18.52 -24.73 -24.26
N ALA A 243 -18.83 -24.81 -25.56
CA ALA A 243 -18.08 -25.59 -26.55
C ALA A 243 -16.91 -24.78 -27.14
N ALA A 244 -15.73 -25.42 -27.09
CA ALA A 244 -14.53 -25.38 -27.95
C ALA A 244 -14.10 -24.08 -28.66
#